data_AF-A0A936KIC3-F1
#
_entry.id   AF-A0A936KIC3-F1
#
_cell.length_a   1.000
_cell.length_b   1.000
_cell.length_c   1.000
_cell.angle_alpha   90.00
_cell.angle_beta   90.00
_cell.angle_gamma   90.00
#
_symmetry.space_group_name_H-M   'P 1'
#
loop_
_entity.id
_entity.type
_entity.pdbx_description
1 polymer ?
#
loop_
_entity_poly.entity_id
_entity_poly.type
_entity_poly.pdbx_seq_one_letter_code
_entity_poly.pdbx_strand_id
1 'polypeptide(L)'
;MSPAPDKPTLLDQLRRQSVALQAQEGAKRRPVEEALQDLDRRLWRVFRWFDEALHHLEVIKPGVAHVFRLDPILAIESPHYDRGFVSYRRRALAGLELLEHVEVFYRLAKDGEIMLKVPPGAALGVEERLRAAHLHYHYQTETDQNRVVRHGVFRVTPEIASSIRFAPDYRRQVVEVTLRNVDRFEAVALEFGAEAIDETVLEDLFRFVMGEASTFLRRAPLVGVGARRPEPRSSPASTIAPVGAVAR
;
A
#
# COMPACT_ATOMS: atom_id res chain seq x y z
N MET A 1 -58.05 -27.00 43.38
CA MET A 1 -56.63 -27.21 43.75
C MET A 1 -55.82 -27.23 42.47
N SER A 2 -55.17 -26.11 42.12
CA SER A 2 -54.25 -26.05 40.98
C SER A 2 -52.89 -26.60 41.41
N PRO A 3 -52.26 -27.53 40.66
CA PRO A 3 -50.97 -28.08 41.03
C PRO A 3 -49.89 -26.99 40.96
N ALA A 4 -48.99 -27.00 41.94
CA ALA A 4 -47.87 -26.07 42.02
C ALA A 4 -46.93 -26.25 40.81
N PRO A 5 -46.32 -25.18 40.27
CA PRO A 5 -45.42 -25.29 39.15
C PRO A 5 -44.19 -26.14 39.52
N ASP A 6 -43.89 -27.15 38.69
CA ASP A 6 -42.74 -28.03 38.84
C ASP A 6 -41.45 -27.21 38.92
N LYS A 7 -40.61 -27.54 39.91
CA LYS A 7 -39.30 -26.91 40.08
C LYS A 7 -38.47 -27.15 38.81
N PRO A 8 -37.84 -26.10 38.25
CA PRO A 8 -37.09 -26.22 37.00
C PRO A 8 -35.96 -27.24 37.15
N THR A 9 -35.84 -28.12 36.17
CA THR A 9 -34.82 -29.17 36.18
C THR A 9 -33.42 -28.55 36.09
N LEU A 10 -32.39 -29.28 36.55
CA LEU A 10 -31.00 -28.86 36.42
C LEU A 10 -30.63 -28.58 34.94
N LEU A 11 -31.18 -29.36 34.01
CA LEU A 11 -30.96 -29.15 32.58
C LEU A 11 -31.60 -27.83 32.09
N ASP A 12 -32.78 -27.46 32.60
CA ASP A 12 -33.40 -26.17 32.27
C ASP A 12 -32.60 -25.00 32.82
N GLN A 13 -32.02 -25.16 34.01
CA GLN A 13 -31.11 -24.17 34.60
C GLN A 13 -29.83 -24.02 33.78
N LEU A 14 -29.20 -25.13 33.38
CA LEU A 14 -28.02 -25.14 32.52
C LEU A 14 -28.31 -24.56 31.12
N ARG A 15 -29.47 -24.86 30.53
CA ARG A 15 -29.91 -24.26 29.27
C ARG A 15 -30.05 -22.75 29.39
N ARG A 16 -30.72 -22.26 30.44
CA ARG A 16 -30.87 -20.82 30.70
C ARG A 16 -29.52 -20.13 30.91
N GLN A 17 -28.61 -20.76 31.68
CA GLN A 17 -27.26 -20.24 31.87
C GLN A 17 -26.46 -20.21 30.56
N SER A 18 -26.53 -21.27 29.75
CA SER A 18 -25.88 -21.32 28.43
C SER A 18 -26.38 -20.23 27.49
N VAL A 19 -27.70 -20.05 27.39
CA VAL A 19 -28.30 -19.00 26.54
C VAL A 19 -27.90 -17.61 27.05
N ALA A 20 -27.92 -17.38 28.36
CA ALA A 20 -27.52 -16.11 28.95
C ALA A 20 -26.04 -15.78 28.70
N LEU A 21 -25.15 -16.77 28.85
CA LEU A 21 -23.72 -16.61 28.56
C LEU A 21 -23.48 -16.34 27.07
N GLN A 22 -24.12 -17.09 26.17
CA GLN A 22 -24.03 -16.86 24.74
C GLN A 22 -24.55 -15.46 24.34
N ALA A 23 -25.65 -15.01 24.95
CA ALA A 23 -26.18 -13.67 24.72
C ALA A 23 -25.22 -12.58 25.19
N GLN A 24 -24.57 -12.74 26.35
CA GLN A 24 -23.57 -11.80 26.85
C GLN A 24 -22.31 -11.77 25.98
N GLU A 25 -21.81 -12.93 25.54
CA GLU A 25 -20.68 -13.00 24.62
C GLU A 25 -21.00 -12.37 23.26
N GLY A 26 -22.19 -12.64 22.72
CA GLY A 26 -22.67 -12.02 21.48
C GLY A 26 -22.77 -10.49 21.60
N ALA A 27 -23.30 -9.99 22.72
CA ALA A 27 -23.41 -8.56 22.97
C ALA A 27 -22.04 -7.85 23.03
N LYS A 28 -21.01 -8.51 23.56
CA LYS A 28 -19.64 -7.98 23.60
C LYS A 28 -18.93 -8.02 22.24
N ARG A 29 -19.25 -9.00 21.39
CA ARG A 29 -18.65 -9.15 20.05
C ARG A 29 -19.19 -8.15 19.04
N ARG A 30 -20.49 -7.83 19.10
CA ARG A 30 -21.17 -6.94 18.13
C ARG A 30 -20.46 -5.60 17.89
N PRO A 31 -20.09 -4.80 18.91
CA PRO A 31 -19.42 -3.52 18.68
C PRO A 31 -18.06 -3.66 17.99
N VAL A 32 -17.35 -4.75 18.27
CA VAL A 32 -16.05 -5.04 17.64
C VAL A 32 -16.25 -5.39 16.17
N GLU A 33 -17.19 -6.30 15.87
CA GLU A 33 -17.53 -6.68 14.50
C GLU A 33 -18.02 -5.47 13.69
N GLU A 34 -18.85 -4.60 14.28
CA GLU A 34 -19.32 -3.37 13.65
C GLU A 34 -18.17 -2.40 13.33
N ALA A 35 -17.22 -2.21 14.23
CA ALA A 35 -16.04 -1.37 13.97
C ALA A 35 -15.15 -1.95 12.86
N LEU A 36 -14.96 -3.27 12.83
CA LEU A 36 -14.23 -3.96 11.75
C LEU A 36 -14.91 -3.74 10.39
N GLN A 37 -16.23 -3.92 10.34
CA GLN A 37 -17.02 -3.72 9.12
C GLN A 37 -17.07 -2.26 8.69
N ASP A 38 -17.10 -1.31 9.63
CA ASP A 38 -17.11 0.12 9.27
C ASP A 38 -15.82 0.52 8.55
N LEU A 39 -14.66 0.14 9.11
CA LEU A 39 -13.37 0.38 8.48
C LEU A 39 -13.25 -0.33 7.11
N ASP A 40 -13.76 -1.56 6.99
CA ASP A 40 -13.81 -2.26 5.69
C ASP A 40 -14.64 -1.50 4.65
N ARG A 41 -15.83 -1.02 5.04
CA ARG A 41 -16.68 -0.21 4.16
C ARG A 41 -15.99 1.07 3.73
N ARG A 42 -15.23 1.72 4.62
CA ARG A 42 -14.46 2.92 4.28
C ARG A 42 -13.37 2.62 3.25
N LEU A 43 -12.58 1.56 3.43
CA LEU A 43 -11.59 1.15 2.43
C LEU A 43 -12.23 0.76 1.10
N TRP A 44 -13.40 0.14 1.12
CA TRP A 44 -14.13 -0.13 -0.12
C TRP A 44 -14.58 1.15 -0.84
N ARG A 45 -14.91 2.21 -0.10
CA ARG A 45 -15.14 3.54 -0.71
C ARG A 45 -13.87 4.11 -1.31
N VAL A 46 -12.72 3.97 -0.65
CA VAL A 46 -11.41 4.37 -1.22
C VAL A 46 -11.16 3.66 -2.55
N PHE A 47 -11.36 2.34 -2.60
CA PHE A 47 -11.22 1.56 -3.83
C PHE A 47 -12.09 2.14 -4.96
N ARG A 48 -13.39 2.31 -4.72
CA ARG A 48 -14.32 2.80 -5.75
C ARG A 48 -14.00 4.23 -6.20
N TRP A 49 -13.62 5.09 -5.26
CA TRP A 49 -13.28 6.49 -5.54
C TRP A 49 -12.08 6.59 -6.48
N PHE A 50 -11.00 5.83 -6.20
CA PHE A 50 -9.83 5.82 -7.09
C PHE A 50 -10.10 5.11 -8.41
N ASP A 51 -10.90 4.05 -8.43
CA ASP A 51 -11.26 3.34 -9.67
C ASP A 51 -11.96 4.30 -10.64
N GLU A 52 -12.92 5.08 -10.14
CA GLU A 52 -13.60 6.14 -10.90
C GLU A 52 -12.64 7.26 -11.34
N ALA A 53 -11.81 7.77 -10.43
CA ALA A 53 -10.86 8.84 -10.74
C ALA A 53 -9.86 8.41 -11.82
N LEU A 54 -9.30 7.19 -11.72
CA LEU A 54 -8.38 6.65 -12.72
C LEU A 54 -9.05 6.42 -14.07
N HIS A 55 -10.32 6.01 -14.10
CA HIS A 55 -11.09 5.90 -15.33
C HIS A 55 -11.18 7.24 -16.07
N HIS A 56 -11.42 8.33 -15.34
CA HIS A 56 -11.39 9.68 -15.93
C HIS A 56 -9.98 10.05 -16.41
N LEU A 57 -8.94 9.81 -15.61
CA LEU A 57 -7.55 10.09 -16.00
C LEU A 57 -7.12 9.36 -17.28
N GLU A 58 -7.57 8.12 -17.48
CA GLU A 58 -7.26 7.36 -18.69
C GLU A 58 -7.80 8.03 -19.96
N VAL A 59 -8.92 8.72 -19.86
CA VAL A 59 -9.54 9.45 -20.98
C VAL A 59 -8.82 10.78 -21.24
N ILE A 60 -8.54 11.56 -20.19
CA ILE A 60 -8.01 12.92 -20.34
C ILE A 60 -6.49 13.01 -20.43
N LYS A 61 -5.74 12.01 -19.91
CA LYS A 61 -4.27 11.94 -19.87
C LYS A 61 -3.58 13.28 -19.52
N PRO A 62 -3.91 13.89 -18.37
CA PRO A 62 -3.47 15.24 -18.04
C PRO A 62 -1.97 15.29 -17.75
N GLY A 63 -1.37 16.46 -17.95
CA GLY A 63 -0.08 16.81 -17.36
C GLY A 63 -0.18 16.91 -15.84
N VAL A 64 0.83 16.40 -15.14
CA VAL A 64 1.01 16.51 -13.69
C VAL A 64 2.01 17.63 -13.42
N ALA A 65 1.79 18.49 -12.44
CA ALA A 65 2.65 19.66 -12.19
C ALA A 65 3.96 19.35 -11.41
N HIS A 66 4.20 18.08 -11.07
CA HIS A 66 5.39 17.66 -10.35
C HIS A 66 6.68 17.74 -11.18
N VAL A 67 7.80 17.85 -10.46
CA VAL A 67 9.15 17.71 -11.00
C VAL A 67 9.90 16.63 -10.23
N PHE A 68 10.12 15.50 -10.88
CA PHE A 68 10.83 14.37 -10.29
C PHE A 68 12.33 14.53 -10.50
N ARG A 69 13.07 14.76 -9.42
CA ARG A 69 14.51 15.01 -9.47
C ARG A 69 15.30 13.80 -9.01
N LEU A 70 16.33 13.49 -9.77
CA LEU A 70 17.40 12.56 -9.39
C LEU A 70 18.73 13.32 -9.35
N ASP A 71 18.79 14.42 -8.60
CA ASP A 71 19.92 15.35 -8.66
C ASP A 71 21.26 14.68 -8.33
N PRO A 72 22.35 14.97 -9.05
CA PRO A 72 22.46 15.89 -10.19
C PRO A 72 22.27 15.21 -11.56
N ILE A 73 21.64 14.03 -11.62
CA ILE A 73 21.59 13.17 -12.83
C ILE A 73 20.57 13.69 -13.85
N LEU A 74 19.31 13.82 -13.45
CA LEU A 74 18.22 14.26 -14.33
C LEU A 74 17.06 14.83 -13.54
N ALA A 75 16.18 15.54 -14.25
CA ALA A 75 14.85 15.90 -13.78
C ALA A 75 13.81 15.55 -14.85
N ILE A 76 12.67 15.02 -14.42
CA ILE A 76 11.49 14.79 -15.27
C ILE A 76 10.45 15.84 -14.87
N GLU A 77 10.30 16.85 -15.73
CA GLU A 77 9.41 17.99 -15.50
C GLU A 77 8.06 17.78 -16.18
N SER A 78 7.00 18.00 -15.41
CA SER A 78 5.62 17.91 -15.85
C SER A 78 5.31 16.68 -16.72
N PRO A 79 5.49 15.45 -16.20
CA PRO A 79 5.08 14.26 -16.92
C PRO A 79 3.55 14.22 -17.05
N HIS A 80 3.02 13.49 -18.02
CA HIS A 80 1.59 13.26 -18.15
C HIS A 80 1.19 11.90 -17.57
N TYR A 81 -0.06 11.79 -17.15
CA TYR A 81 -0.64 10.50 -16.80
C TYR A 81 -0.70 9.58 -18.02
N ASP A 82 -0.11 8.40 -17.93
CA ASP A 82 -0.11 7.41 -19.02
C ASP A 82 -1.18 6.33 -18.82
N ARG A 83 -1.14 5.64 -17.67
CA ARG A 83 -2.06 4.54 -17.33
C ARG A 83 -2.11 4.27 -15.82
N GLY A 84 -3.12 3.53 -15.37
CA GLY A 84 -3.23 3.13 -13.97
C GLY A 84 -4.38 2.16 -13.72
N PHE A 85 -4.38 1.56 -12.53
CA PHE A 85 -5.45 0.70 -12.04
C PHE A 85 -5.47 0.66 -10.51
N VAL A 86 -6.59 0.25 -9.92
CA VAL A 86 -6.70 -0.03 -8.49
C VAL A 86 -6.80 -1.54 -8.28
N SER A 87 -6.12 -2.03 -7.26
CA SER A 87 -6.20 -3.42 -6.81
C SER A 87 -6.57 -3.48 -5.33
N TYR A 88 -7.04 -4.64 -4.88
CA TYR A 88 -7.24 -4.90 -3.47
C TYR A 88 -6.96 -6.35 -3.14
N ARG A 89 -6.68 -6.62 -1.86
CA ARG A 89 -6.56 -7.97 -1.32
C ARG A 89 -7.46 -8.12 -0.11
N ARG A 90 -8.07 -9.29 0.06
CA ARG A 90 -8.85 -9.65 1.26
C ARG A 90 -8.15 -10.71 2.09
N ARG A 91 -8.48 -10.76 3.39
CA ARG A 91 -8.04 -11.79 4.33
C ARG A 91 -9.13 -12.08 5.36
N ALA A 92 -9.16 -13.33 5.84
CA ALA A 92 -9.92 -13.70 7.02
C ALA A 92 -9.34 -13.04 8.28
N LEU A 93 -10.17 -12.33 9.04
CA LEU A 93 -9.85 -11.78 10.36
C LEU A 93 -11.09 -11.84 11.25
N ALA A 94 -10.97 -12.45 12.44
CA ALA A 94 -12.06 -12.59 13.41
C ALA A 94 -13.36 -13.20 12.83
N GLY A 95 -13.24 -14.12 11.87
CA GLY A 95 -14.39 -14.74 11.20
C GLY A 95 -15.03 -13.90 10.08
N LEU A 96 -14.45 -12.74 9.75
CA LEU A 96 -14.89 -11.86 8.67
C LEU A 96 -13.85 -11.83 7.53
N GLU A 97 -14.30 -11.71 6.28
CA GLU A 97 -13.43 -11.49 5.12
C GLU A 97 -13.27 -9.98 4.86
N LEU A 98 -12.16 -9.43 5.35
CA LEU A 98 -11.89 -7.99 5.37
C LEU A 98 -10.76 -7.62 4.40
N LEU A 99 -10.72 -6.37 3.95
CA LEU A 99 -9.66 -5.84 3.10
C LEU A 99 -8.33 -5.84 3.86
N GLU A 100 -7.35 -6.57 3.33
CA GLU A 100 -5.97 -6.50 3.80
C GLU A 100 -5.30 -5.18 3.37
N HIS A 101 -5.57 -4.73 2.15
CA HIS A 101 -5.19 -3.41 1.65
C HIS A 101 -5.92 -3.09 0.34
N VAL A 102 -5.95 -1.80 0.01
CA VAL A 102 -6.23 -1.26 -1.32
C VAL A 102 -4.95 -0.64 -1.85
N GLU A 103 -4.60 -0.88 -3.10
CA GLU A 103 -3.39 -0.32 -3.72
C GLU A 103 -3.71 0.25 -5.10
N VAL A 104 -3.40 1.52 -5.27
CA VAL A 104 -3.52 2.27 -6.51
C VAL A 104 -2.16 2.24 -7.18
N PHE A 105 -2.11 1.82 -8.45
CA PHE A 105 -0.93 1.85 -9.28
C PHE A 105 -1.17 2.78 -10.45
N TYR A 106 -0.22 3.66 -10.73
CA TYR A 106 -0.28 4.51 -11.91
C TYR A 106 1.12 4.80 -12.45
N ARG A 107 1.17 5.14 -13.74
CA ARG A 107 2.40 5.46 -14.45
C ARG A 107 2.29 6.87 -14.99
N LEU A 108 3.33 7.66 -14.75
CA LEU A 108 3.53 8.95 -15.39
C LEU A 108 4.59 8.80 -16.48
N ALA A 109 4.45 9.48 -17.60
CA ALA A 109 5.39 9.44 -18.70
C ALA A 109 5.72 10.84 -19.22
N LYS A 110 6.90 10.99 -19.82
CA LYS A 110 7.24 12.15 -20.63
C LYS A 110 7.63 11.67 -22.03
N ASP A 111 7.30 12.44 -23.05
CA ASP A 111 7.71 12.09 -24.41
C ASP A 111 9.22 12.29 -24.60
N GLY A 112 9.82 11.40 -25.38
CA GLY A 112 11.24 11.42 -25.72
C GLY A 112 12.14 10.66 -24.74
N GLU A 113 13.39 10.47 -25.14
CA GLU A 113 14.44 9.87 -24.31
C GLU A 113 15.32 10.95 -23.69
N ILE A 114 15.72 10.76 -22.44
CA ILE A 114 16.73 11.61 -21.79
C ILE A 114 18.10 10.99 -22.03
N MET A 115 18.95 11.69 -22.77
CA MET A 115 20.34 11.26 -23.03
C MET A 115 21.28 11.84 -21.98
N LEU A 116 21.98 10.96 -21.26
CA LEU A 116 23.01 11.34 -20.29
C LEU A 116 24.37 10.89 -20.79
N LYS A 117 25.29 11.84 -20.96
CA LYS A 117 26.71 11.55 -21.25
C LYS A 117 27.50 11.71 -19.97
N VAL A 118 28.17 10.65 -19.54
CA VAL A 118 28.90 10.62 -18.27
C VAL A 118 30.34 10.16 -18.47
N PRO A 119 31.30 10.68 -17.67
CA PRO A 119 32.65 10.16 -17.65
C PRO A 119 32.66 8.67 -17.26
N PRO A 120 33.62 7.86 -17.76
CA PRO A 120 33.66 6.43 -17.48
C PRO A 120 33.66 6.10 -15.98
N GLY A 121 34.36 6.90 -15.15
CA GLY A 121 34.40 6.71 -13.70
C GLY A 121 33.09 7.00 -12.96
N ALA A 122 32.13 7.67 -13.59
CA ALA A 122 30.84 8.02 -12.98
C ALA A 122 29.69 7.09 -13.42
N ALA A 123 29.90 6.24 -14.44
CA ALA A 123 28.85 5.43 -15.04
C ALA A 123 28.15 4.50 -14.04
N LEU A 124 28.92 3.80 -13.20
CA LEU A 124 28.38 2.88 -12.20
C LEU A 124 27.46 3.59 -11.19
N GLY A 125 27.87 4.76 -10.69
CA GLY A 125 27.07 5.52 -9.73
C GLY A 125 25.78 6.07 -10.33
N VAL A 126 25.81 6.47 -11.61
CA VAL A 126 24.61 6.89 -12.34
C VAL A 126 23.67 5.71 -12.55
N GLU A 127 24.20 4.57 -12.95
CA GLU A 127 23.44 3.33 -13.14
C GLU A 127 22.72 2.89 -11.86
N GLU A 128 23.43 2.87 -10.72
CA GLU A 128 22.85 2.51 -9.43
C GLU A 128 21.69 3.44 -9.02
N ARG A 129 21.82 4.74 -9.29
CA ARG A 129 20.77 5.72 -8.96
C ARG A 129 19.57 5.62 -9.89
N LEU A 130 19.77 5.38 -11.19
CA LEU A 130 18.66 5.12 -12.13
C LEU A 130 17.89 3.85 -11.73
N ARG A 131 18.61 2.79 -11.36
CA ARG A 131 18.01 1.54 -10.87
C ARG A 131 17.26 1.73 -9.55
N ALA A 132 17.81 2.49 -8.62
CA ALA A 132 17.14 2.82 -7.36
C ALA A 132 15.85 3.64 -7.58
N ALA A 133 15.86 4.53 -8.57
CA ALA A 133 14.68 5.27 -9.03
C ALA A 133 13.68 4.42 -9.85
N HIS A 134 14.02 3.17 -10.15
CA HIS A 134 13.22 2.26 -10.99
C HIS A 134 12.96 2.81 -12.41
N LEU A 135 13.90 3.58 -12.95
CA LEU A 135 13.83 4.12 -14.30
C LEU A 135 14.40 3.11 -15.30
N HIS A 136 13.74 2.97 -16.45
CA HIS A 136 14.24 2.16 -17.56
C HIS A 136 15.32 2.93 -18.32
N TYR A 137 16.42 2.27 -18.65
CA TYR A 137 17.51 2.87 -19.42
C TYR A 137 18.22 1.84 -20.31
N HIS A 138 18.85 2.34 -21.38
CA HIS A 138 19.83 1.62 -22.17
C HIS A 138 21.21 2.28 -22.00
N TYR A 139 22.24 1.49 -21.74
CA TYR A 139 23.62 1.96 -21.60
C TYR A 139 24.50 1.52 -22.77
N GLN A 140 25.32 2.42 -23.28
CA GLN A 140 26.35 2.13 -24.28
C GLN A 140 27.61 2.97 -24.04
N THR A 141 28.75 2.47 -24.51
CA THR A 141 30.01 3.22 -24.45
C THR A 141 30.30 3.90 -25.79
N GLU A 142 30.65 5.18 -25.75
CA GLU A 142 31.15 5.92 -26.91
C GLU A 142 32.69 5.88 -26.91
N THR A 143 33.27 5.23 -27.92
CA THR A 143 34.72 5.10 -28.09
C THR A 143 35.25 6.08 -29.13
N ASP A 144 36.45 6.62 -28.90
CA ASP A 144 37.18 7.43 -29.89
C ASP A 144 37.74 6.57 -31.04
N GLN A 145 38.33 7.21 -32.05
CA GLN A 145 39.01 6.58 -33.20
C GLN A 145 40.06 5.55 -32.79
N ASN A 146 40.66 5.72 -31.61
CA ASN A 146 41.63 4.80 -31.01
C ASN A 146 41.01 3.70 -30.14
N ARG A 147 39.68 3.49 -30.21
CA ARG A 147 38.90 2.53 -29.38
C ARG A 147 38.97 2.77 -27.86
N VAL A 148 39.41 3.95 -27.43
CA VAL A 148 39.37 4.35 -26.01
C VAL A 148 37.98 4.85 -25.66
N VAL A 149 37.35 4.30 -24.61
CA VAL A 149 36.04 4.76 -24.12
C VAL A 149 36.18 6.19 -23.61
N ARG A 150 35.51 7.14 -24.27
CA ARG A 150 35.47 8.54 -23.85
C ARG A 150 34.33 8.81 -22.88
N HIS A 151 33.15 8.24 -23.13
CA HIS A 151 31.96 8.46 -22.33
C HIS A 151 31.09 7.20 -22.24
N GLY A 152 30.40 7.05 -21.11
CA GLY A 152 29.20 6.25 -21.03
C GLY A 152 27.99 7.08 -21.48
N VAL A 153 27.10 6.49 -22.26
CA VAL A 153 25.87 7.13 -22.73
C VAL A 153 24.68 6.33 -22.23
N PHE A 154 23.87 6.95 -21.38
CA PHE A 154 22.57 6.41 -20.95
C PHE A 154 21.46 7.04 -21.79
N ARG A 155 20.55 6.22 -22.27
CA ARG A 155 19.26 6.65 -22.84
C ARG A 155 18.17 6.23 -21.87
N VAL A 156 17.64 7.18 -21.12
CA VAL A 156 16.66 6.94 -20.07
C VAL A 156 15.26 7.19 -20.62
N THR A 157 14.37 6.23 -20.43
CA THR A 157 12.94 6.39 -20.72
C THR A 157 12.27 7.03 -19.50
N PRO A 158 11.68 8.24 -19.62
CA PRO A 158 11.13 8.99 -18.49
C PRO A 158 9.73 8.48 -18.10
N GLU A 159 9.66 7.21 -17.69
CA GLU A 159 8.46 6.54 -17.18
C GLU A 159 8.58 6.30 -15.67
N ILE A 160 7.63 6.82 -14.90
CA ILE A 160 7.64 6.79 -13.43
C ILE A 160 6.50 5.90 -12.94
N ALA A 161 6.85 4.74 -12.40
CA ALA A 161 5.90 3.85 -11.75
C ALA A 161 5.63 4.33 -10.32
N SER A 162 4.37 4.64 -10.02
CA SER A 162 3.93 5.24 -8.76
C SER A 162 2.87 4.37 -8.11
N SER A 163 2.82 4.37 -6.77
CA SER A 163 1.76 3.66 -6.05
C SER A 163 1.33 4.35 -4.77
N ILE A 164 0.08 4.10 -4.40
CA ILE A 164 -0.54 4.55 -3.15
C ILE A 164 -1.20 3.34 -2.52
N ARG A 165 -0.78 2.98 -1.30
CA ARG A 165 -1.30 1.82 -0.59
C ARG A 165 -1.99 2.23 0.69
N PHE A 166 -3.23 1.78 0.87
CA PHE A 166 -4.04 1.93 2.07
C PHE A 166 -4.09 0.59 2.80
N ALA A 167 -3.42 0.48 3.95
CA ALA A 167 -3.35 -0.72 4.75
C ALA A 167 -3.99 -0.48 6.13
N PRO A 168 -5.15 -1.09 6.44
CA PRO A 168 -5.77 -0.96 7.75
C PRO A 168 -5.03 -1.73 8.85
N ASP A 169 -4.86 -1.08 9.99
CA ASP A 169 -4.75 -1.76 11.28
C ASP A 169 -6.12 -1.76 11.96
N TYR A 170 -6.87 -2.84 11.73
CA TYR A 170 -8.18 -3.07 12.33
C TYR A 170 -8.20 -3.09 13.87
N ARG A 171 -7.07 -3.38 14.52
CA ARG A 171 -6.99 -3.38 15.99
C ARG A 171 -6.85 -1.96 16.52
N ARG A 172 -6.05 -1.13 15.85
CA ARG A 172 -5.78 0.26 16.22
C ARG A 172 -6.80 1.25 15.63
N GLN A 173 -7.65 0.80 14.70
CA GLN A 173 -8.59 1.65 13.94
C GLN A 173 -7.88 2.79 13.19
N VAL A 174 -6.72 2.46 12.60
CA VAL A 174 -5.94 3.38 11.76
C VAL A 174 -5.71 2.78 10.39
N VAL A 175 -5.40 3.63 9.41
CA VAL A 175 -5.00 3.26 8.07
C VAL A 175 -3.62 3.84 7.80
N GLU A 176 -2.65 2.97 7.53
CA GLU A 176 -1.35 3.35 7.02
C GLU A 176 -1.48 3.62 5.52
N VAL A 177 -1.15 4.85 5.11
CA VAL A 177 -1.13 5.29 3.71
C VAL A 177 0.31 5.44 3.26
N THR A 178 0.77 4.55 2.39
CA THR A 178 2.11 4.60 1.80
C THR A 178 2.05 5.17 0.40
N LEU A 179 2.76 6.27 0.17
CA LEU A 179 2.98 6.89 -1.13
C LEU A 179 4.34 6.46 -1.65
N ARG A 180 4.44 6.07 -2.92
CA ARG A 180 5.70 5.77 -3.59
C ARG A 180 5.75 6.46 -4.93
N ASN A 181 6.83 7.21 -5.17
CA ASN A 181 7.06 7.94 -6.41
C ASN A 181 5.92 8.92 -6.76
N VAL A 182 5.27 9.54 -5.76
CA VAL A 182 4.11 10.43 -6.01
C VAL A 182 4.54 11.84 -6.40
N ASP A 183 5.47 12.44 -5.68
CA ASP A 183 6.04 13.77 -5.97
C ASP A 183 7.55 13.73 -6.24
N ARG A 184 8.23 12.69 -5.74
CA ARG A 184 9.69 12.47 -5.76
C ARG A 184 10.00 10.99 -5.85
N PHE A 185 11.21 10.61 -6.25
CA PHE A 185 11.67 9.21 -6.26
C PHE A 185 11.93 8.65 -4.85
N GLU A 186 10.90 8.66 -4.00
CA GLU A 186 10.94 8.29 -2.59
C GLU A 186 9.65 7.57 -2.18
N ALA A 187 9.65 7.05 -0.95
CA ALA A 187 8.47 6.51 -0.31
C ALA A 187 8.17 7.28 0.99
N VAL A 188 6.89 7.60 1.20
CA VAL A 188 6.39 8.32 2.36
C VAL A 188 5.23 7.52 2.96
N ALA A 189 5.27 7.26 4.27
CA ALA A 189 4.18 6.60 4.97
C ALA A 189 3.53 7.57 5.97
N LEU A 190 2.20 7.53 6.05
CA LEU A 190 1.37 8.38 6.90
C LEU A 190 0.36 7.50 7.64
N GLU A 191 -0.02 7.87 8.86
CA GLU A 191 -1.03 7.14 9.64
C GLU A 191 -2.27 8.01 9.85
N PHE A 192 -3.44 7.52 9.43
CA PHE A 192 -4.72 8.20 9.56
C PHE A 192 -5.65 7.42 10.50
N GLY A 193 -6.41 8.11 11.34
CA GLY A 193 -7.57 7.48 12.01
C GLY A 193 -8.60 7.03 10.98
N ALA A 194 -9.31 5.94 11.24
CA ALA A 194 -10.32 5.38 10.33
C ALA A 194 -11.36 6.43 9.90
N GLU A 195 -11.81 7.25 10.84
CA GLU A 195 -12.77 8.34 10.63
C GLU A 195 -12.23 9.46 9.73
N ALA A 196 -10.92 9.66 9.68
CA ALA A 196 -10.28 10.71 8.87
C ALA A 196 -10.17 10.32 7.39
N ILE A 197 -10.36 9.05 7.03
CA ILE A 197 -10.43 8.62 5.62
C ILE A 197 -11.84 8.90 5.09
N ASP A 198 -12.03 10.12 4.61
CA ASP A 198 -13.23 10.61 3.93
C ASP A 198 -12.90 11.13 2.52
N GLU A 199 -13.93 11.56 1.80
CA GLU A 199 -13.79 12.06 0.43
C GLU A 199 -12.89 13.29 0.33
N THR A 200 -12.92 14.19 1.32
CA THR A 200 -12.07 15.38 1.34
C THR A 200 -10.58 15.02 1.43
N VAL A 201 -10.23 13.99 2.20
CA VAL A 201 -8.85 13.48 2.25
C VAL A 201 -8.44 12.83 0.93
N LEU A 202 -9.35 12.12 0.26
CA LEU A 202 -9.08 11.53 -1.06
C LEU A 202 -8.90 12.59 -2.13
N GLU A 203 -9.73 13.64 -2.15
CA GLU A 203 -9.56 14.79 -3.04
C GLU A 203 -8.23 15.49 -2.82
N ASP A 204 -7.85 15.77 -1.57
CA ASP A 204 -6.58 16.41 -1.26
C ASP A 204 -5.39 15.53 -1.66
N LEU A 205 -5.48 14.21 -1.47
CA LEU A 205 -4.48 13.27 -1.95
C LEU A 205 -4.38 13.31 -3.48
N PHE A 206 -5.51 13.33 -4.17
CA PHE A 206 -5.53 13.35 -5.63
C PHE A 206 -4.98 14.66 -6.19
N ARG A 207 -5.31 15.81 -5.59
CA ARG A 207 -4.64 17.09 -5.89
C ARG A 207 -3.13 16.97 -5.71
N PHE A 208 -2.69 16.34 -4.61
CA PHE A 208 -1.27 16.09 -4.39
C PHE A 208 -0.67 15.20 -5.48
N VAL A 209 -1.34 14.13 -5.92
CA VAL A 209 -0.90 13.28 -7.05
C VAL A 209 -0.75 14.09 -8.34
N MET A 210 -1.66 15.03 -8.58
CA MET A 210 -1.64 15.90 -9.76
C MET A 210 -0.62 17.05 -9.67
N GLY A 211 0.07 17.22 -8.54
CA GLY A 211 1.02 18.31 -8.32
C GLY A 211 0.33 19.65 -8.04
N GLU A 212 -0.94 19.63 -7.68
CA GLU A 212 -1.71 20.80 -7.26
C GLU A 212 -1.48 21.13 -5.78
N ALA A 213 -1.89 22.33 -5.38
CA ALA A 213 -1.85 22.74 -3.98
C ALA A 213 -2.70 21.79 -3.13
N SER A 214 -2.06 21.14 -2.17
CA SER A 214 -2.70 20.16 -1.28
C SER A 214 -2.18 20.30 0.15
N THR A 215 -3.06 19.96 1.10
CA THR A 215 -2.71 19.88 2.51
C THR A 215 -2.47 18.45 2.99
N PHE A 216 -2.53 17.46 2.09
CA PHE A 216 -2.53 16.03 2.42
C PHE A 216 -1.41 15.61 3.38
N LEU A 217 -0.15 15.97 3.08
CA LEU A 217 1.00 15.61 3.93
C LEU A 217 0.97 16.24 5.34
N ARG A 218 0.13 17.26 5.57
CA ARG A 218 -0.04 17.90 6.89
C ARG A 218 -1.18 17.30 7.70
N ARG A 219 -2.01 16.43 7.10
CA ARG A 219 -3.21 15.86 7.74
C ARG A 219 -2.90 14.70 8.68
N ALA A 220 -1.71 14.11 8.58
CA ALA A 220 -1.32 12.94 9.36
C ALA A 220 0.16 12.98 9.74
N PRO A 221 0.55 12.36 10.86
CA PRO A 221 1.96 12.19 11.21
C PRO A 221 2.66 11.27 10.21
N LEU A 222 3.92 11.62 9.89
CA LEU A 222 4.82 10.76 9.12
C LEU A 222 5.18 9.52 9.94
N VAL A 223 5.02 8.35 9.34
CA VAL A 223 5.40 7.07 9.93
C VAL A 223 6.80 6.72 9.44
N GLY A 224 7.74 6.60 10.37
CA GLY A 224 9.00 5.87 10.18
C GLY A 224 9.75 6.16 8.88
N VAL A 225 10.29 7.38 8.72
CA VAL A 225 11.34 7.67 7.73
C VAL A 225 12.48 6.66 7.93
N GLY A 226 12.56 5.62 7.09
CA GLY A 226 13.66 4.64 7.06
C GLY A 226 13.51 3.29 7.79
N ALA A 227 12.33 2.89 8.28
CA ALA A 227 12.20 1.61 8.97
C ALA A 227 11.96 0.42 8.02
N ARG A 228 13.01 -0.37 7.76
CA ARG A 228 12.90 -1.70 7.13
C ARG A 228 11.91 -2.54 7.94
N ARG A 229 10.74 -2.85 7.35
CA ARG A 229 9.73 -3.72 7.95
C ARG A 229 10.39 -5.07 8.31
N PRO A 230 10.28 -5.57 9.56
CA PRO A 230 10.75 -6.91 9.87
C PRO A 230 9.91 -7.90 9.07
N GLU A 231 10.56 -8.73 8.24
CA GLU A 231 9.89 -9.87 7.63
C GLU A 231 9.28 -10.74 8.73
N PRO A 232 8.06 -11.29 8.52
CA PRO A 232 7.49 -12.24 9.45
C PRO A 232 8.43 -13.44 9.54
N ARG A 233 9.00 -13.67 10.72
CA ARG A 233 9.80 -14.87 11.03
C ARG A 233 8.95 -16.09 10.71
N SER A 234 9.35 -16.85 9.69
CA SER A 234 8.87 -18.20 9.47
C SER A 234 9.23 -19.05 10.68
N SER A 235 8.24 -19.54 11.42
CA SER A 235 8.43 -20.53 12.48
C SER A 235 9.10 -21.78 11.89
N PRO A 236 10.16 -22.33 12.52
CA PRO A 236 10.71 -23.61 12.09
C PRO A 236 9.70 -24.72 12.38
N ALA A 237 9.49 -25.56 11.37
CA ALA A 237 8.66 -26.75 11.43
C ALA A 237 9.10 -27.67 12.58
N SER A 238 8.13 -28.12 13.39
CA SER A 238 8.32 -29.15 14.41
C SER A 238 8.94 -30.41 13.80
N THR A 239 10.13 -30.75 14.30
CA THR A 239 10.73 -32.07 14.15
C THR A 239 9.82 -33.13 14.77
N ILE A 240 9.28 -34.01 13.94
CA ILE A 240 8.61 -35.23 14.36
C ILE A 240 9.70 -36.24 14.75
N ALA A 241 9.70 -36.70 16.00
CA ALA A 241 10.53 -37.81 16.45
C ALA A 241 9.83 -39.16 16.16
N PRO A 242 10.55 -40.22 15.76
CA PRO A 242 9.95 -41.51 15.45
C PRO A 242 9.61 -42.30 16.73
N VAL A 243 8.39 -42.84 16.76
CA VAL A 243 7.95 -43.85 17.74
C VAL A 243 8.41 -45.21 17.24
N GLY A 244 9.26 -45.89 18.01
CA GLY A 244 9.65 -47.26 17.74
C GLY A 244 10.41 -47.89 18.89
N ALA A 245 9.70 -48.59 19.78
CA ALA A 245 10.19 -49.75 20.52
C ALA A 245 9.07 -50.35 21.39
N VAL A 246 8.39 -51.39 20.90
CA VAL A 246 7.80 -52.43 21.75
C VAL A 246 8.06 -53.76 21.07
N ALA A 247 8.98 -54.54 21.64
CA ALA A 247 9.04 -55.98 21.44
C ALA A 247 9.50 -56.63 22.76
N ARG A 248 8.58 -57.45 23.28
CA ARG A 248 8.68 -58.61 24.18
C ARG A 248 9.96 -58.82 24.99
#